data_AF-A0A7W7NYM8-F1
#
_entry.id   AF-A0A7W7NYM8-F1
#
_cell.length_a   1.000
_cell.length_b   1.000
_cell.length_c   1.000
_cell.angle_alpha   90.00
_cell.angle_beta   90.00
_cell.angle_gamma   90.00
#
_symmetry.space_group_name_H-M   'P 1'
#
loop_
_entity.id
_entity.type
_entity.pdbx_description
1 polymer ?
#
loop_
_entity_poly.entity_id
_entity_poly.type
_entity_poly.pdbx_seq_one_letter_code
_entity_poly.pdbx_strand_id
1 'polypeptide(L)'
;MPTAPLLSRTAQGHLSLDMEDDPGNLWPALLEHLHTRGASGIEHDHMGSALDASIGPHFRLGAVMLRSGWDNWSGYYLMADSSAGDALLQELYTWLLTQPV
;
A
#
# COMPACT_ATOMS: atom_id res chain seq x y z
N MET A 1 -12.53 -0.46 17.29
CA MET A 1 -11.12 -0.18 17.65
C MET A 1 -10.47 0.17 16.33
N PRO A 2 -9.87 1.36 16.14
CA PRO A 2 -9.15 1.61 14.90
C PRO A 2 -8.01 0.59 14.81
N THR A 3 -8.08 -0.28 13.81
CA THR A 3 -7.08 -1.32 13.57
C THR A 3 -5.86 -0.66 12.97
N ALA A 4 -4.70 -0.90 13.59
CA ALA A 4 -3.44 -0.44 13.04
C ALA A 4 -3.19 -1.12 11.68
N PRO A 5 -2.41 -0.49 10.78
CA PRO A 5 -1.95 -1.15 9.56
C PRO A 5 -1.28 -2.48 9.88
N LEU A 6 -1.32 -3.43 8.96
CA LEU A 6 -0.74 -4.75 9.11
C LEU A 6 0.33 -4.98 8.04
N LEU A 7 1.50 -5.49 8.44
CA LEU A 7 2.54 -5.92 7.52
C LEU A 7 2.56 -7.45 7.49
N SER A 8 2.19 -8.04 6.35
CA SER A 8 2.05 -9.47 6.14
C SER A 8 2.96 -9.95 4.99
N ARG A 9 3.17 -11.27 4.88
CA ARG A 9 3.94 -11.87 3.78
C ARG A 9 2.98 -12.58 2.83
N THR A 10 3.06 -12.23 1.55
CA THR A 10 2.24 -12.83 0.48
C THR A 10 2.70 -14.25 0.18
N ALA A 11 1.86 -15.01 -0.53
CA ALA A 11 2.19 -16.35 -1.03
C ALA A 11 3.41 -16.35 -1.98
N GLN A 12 3.75 -15.21 -2.60
CA GLN A 12 4.94 -15.08 -3.43
C GLN A 12 6.23 -14.80 -2.61
N GLY A 13 6.12 -14.65 -1.29
CA GLY A 13 7.26 -14.48 -0.38
C GLY A 13 7.67 -13.02 -0.13
N HIS A 14 6.97 -12.06 -0.73
CA HIS A 14 7.16 -10.61 -0.55
C HIS A 14 6.17 -10.02 0.45
N LEU A 15 6.38 -8.78 0.86
CA LEU A 15 5.53 -8.11 1.84
C LEU A 15 4.27 -7.49 1.21
N SER A 16 3.19 -7.51 1.98
CA SER A 16 1.99 -6.70 1.79
C SER A 16 1.80 -5.81 3.01
N LEU A 17 1.38 -4.58 2.77
CA LEU A 17 1.02 -3.61 3.79
C LEU A 17 -0.47 -3.30 3.63
N ASP A 18 -1.25 -3.76 4.59
CA ASP A 18 -2.70 -3.73 4.57
C ASP A 18 -3.16 -2.62 5.52
N MET A 19 -4.06 -1.74 5.07
CA MET A 19 -4.57 -0.62 5.88
C MET A 19 -5.72 -1.04 6.80
N GLU A 20 -6.22 -2.27 6.66
CA GLU A 20 -7.33 -2.83 7.43
C GLU A 20 -8.54 -1.88 7.41
N ASP A 21 -9.22 -1.71 8.54
CA ASP A 21 -10.32 -0.78 8.76
C ASP A 21 -9.78 0.66 9.00
N ASP A 22 -9.02 1.21 8.02
CA ASP A 22 -8.52 2.59 8.03
C ASP A 22 -9.70 3.56 8.22
N PRO A 23 -9.71 4.39 9.28
CA PRO A 23 -10.77 5.38 9.49
C PRO A 23 -10.79 6.49 8.42
N GLY A 24 -9.87 6.46 7.46
CA GLY A 24 -9.89 7.24 6.22
C GLY A 24 -8.81 8.33 6.16
N ASN A 25 -7.86 8.34 7.12
CA ASN A 25 -6.80 9.34 7.21
C ASN A 25 -5.41 8.77 6.90
N LEU A 26 -5.17 7.47 7.09
CA LEU A 26 -3.85 6.88 6.90
C LEU A 26 -3.52 6.68 5.42
N TRP A 27 -4.49 6.20 4.63
CA TRP A 27 -4.27 5.98 3.21
C TRP A 27 -3.93 7.27 2.43
N PRO A 28 -4.69 8.38 2.56
CA PRO A 28 -4.32 9.64 1.90
C PRO A 28 -2.96 10.18 2.35
N ALA A 29 -2.64 10.10 3.65
CA ALA A 29 -1.36 10.55 4.18
C ALA A 29 -0.19 9.72 3.63
N LEU A 30 -0.37 8.40 3.47
CA LEU A 30 0.62 7.53 2.85
C LEU A 30 0.86 7.88 1.39
N LEU A 31 -0.21 8.16 0.63
CA LEU A 31 -0.09 8.57 -0.76
C LEU A 31 0.65 9.90 -0.90
N GLU A 32 0.36 10.88 -0.04
CA GLU A 32 1.08 12.15 0.01
C GLU A 32 2.55 11.94 0.38
N HIS A 33 2.85 11.08 1.36
CA HIS A 33 4.22 10.74 1.76
C HIS A 33 5.01 10.06 0.62
N LEU A 34 4.37 9.17 -0.13
CA LEU A 34 4.98 8.57 -1.33
C LEU A 34 5.23 9.61 -2.41
N HIS A 35 4.27 10.51 -2.66
CA HIS A 35 4.40 11.58 -3.65
C HIS A 35 5.52 12.56 -3.29
N THR A 36 5.63 12.98 -2.03
CA THR A 36 6.72 13.86 -1.56
C THR A 36 8.10 13.20 -1.66
N ARG A 37 8.18 11.87 -1.61
CA ARG A 37 9.40 11.09 -1.90
C ARG A 37 9.70 10.98 -3.41
N GLY A 38 8.82 11.49 -4.27
CA GLY A 38 8.96 11.43 -5.72
C GLY A 38 8.40 10.15 -6.34
N ALA A 39 7.52 9.42 -5.64
CA ALA A 39 6.84 8.30 -6.25
C ALA A 39 5.87 8.80 -7.33
N SER A 40 6.01 8.27 -8.55
CA SER A 40 5.01 8.50 -9.60
C SER A 40 3.97 7.39 -9.55
N GLY A 41 2.69 7.78 -9.50
CA GLY A 41 1.60 6.85 -9.75
C GLY A 41 1.66 6.42 -11.21
N ILE A 42 1.93 5.14 -11.46
CA ILE A 42 1.71 4.49 -12.74
C ILE A 42 0.27 4.00 -12.71
N GLU A 43 -0.64 4.84 -13.22
CA GLU A 43 -2.00 4.40 -13.50
C GLU A 43 -1.95 3.27 -14.53
N HIS A 44 -2.54 2.13 -14.20
CA HIS A 44 -2.92 1.14 -15.20
C HIS A 44 -4.25 1.60 -15.80
N ASP A 45 -4.34 1.60 -17.14
CA ASP A 45 -5.53 1.90 -17.95
C ASP A 45 -6.74 1.00 -17.67
N HIS A 46 -6.60 0.00 -16.80
CA HIS A 46 -7.68 -0.89 -16.40
C HIS A 46 -7.67 -1.11 -14.89
N MET A 47 -8.36 -0.21 -14.21
CA MET A 47 -8.92 -0.42 -12.88
C MET A 47 -9.96 -1.55 -13.00
N GLY A 48 -9.49 -2.80 -12.91
CA GLY A 48 -10.34 -3.96 -12.84
C GLY A 48 -11.04 -3.96 -11.49
N SER A 49 -12.33 -3.63 -11.49
CA SER A 49 -13.20 -3.76 -10.32
C SER A 49 -13.92 -5.10 -10.40
N ALA A 50 -13.54 -6.03 -9.52
CA ALA A 50 -14.41 -7.13 -9.14
C ALA A 50 -15.34 -6.64 -8.02
N LEU A 51 -16.47 -7.32 -7.81
CA LEU A 51 -17.47 -6.92 -6.80
C LEU A 51 -16.90 -6.71 -5.40
N ASP A 52 -15.77 -7.37 -5.07
CA ASP A 52 -15.16 -7.40 -3.75
C ASP A 52 -13.69 -6.93 -3.71
N ALA A 53 -13.13 -6.51 -4.85
CA ALA A 53 -11.75 -6.07 -4.94
C ALA A 53 -11.52 -5.14 -6.14
N SER A 54 -10.69 -4.12 -5.95
CA SER A 54 -10.22 -3.25 -7.02
C SER A 54 -8.70 -3.24 -7.09
N ILE A 55 -8.16 -3.34 -8.29
CA ILE A 55 -6.74 -3.14 -8.52
C ILE A 55 -6.50 -1.63 -8.63
N GLY A 56 -5.65 -1.10 -7.74
CA GLY A 56 -5.25 0.31 -7.71
C GLY A 56 -4.02 0.59 -8.57
N PRO A 57 -3.59 1.87 -8.67
CA PRO A 57 -2.40 2.23 -9.42
C PRO A 57 -1.13 1.60 -8.84
N HIS A 58 -0.11 1.39 -9.67
CA HIS A 58 1.20 1.03 -9.17
C HIS A 58 1.96 2.29 -8.75
N PHE A 59 2.69 2.25 -7.65
CA PHE A 59 3.55 3.35 -7.22
C PHE A 59 5.00 3.02 -7.56
N ARG A 60 5.65 3.89 -8.32
CA ARG A 60 7.06 3.72 -8.66
C ARG A 60 7.91 4.74 -7.94
N LEU A 61 8.84 4.27 -7.12
CA LEU A 61 9.86 5.09 -6.45
C LEU A 61 11.24 4.66 -6.95
N GLY A 62 11.79 5.40 -7.90
CA GLY A 62 13.04 5.03 -8.57
C GLY A 62 12.92 3.70 -9.34
N ALA A 63 13.63 2.67 -8.87
CA ALA A 63 13.59 1.32 -9.42
C ALA A 63 12.58 0.39 -8.72
N VAL A 64 12.01 0.83 -7.60
CA VAL A 64 11.05 0.04 -6.81
C VAL A 64 9.65 0.29 -7.34
N MET A 65 8.88 -0.79 -7.52
CA MET A 65 7.46 -0.74 -7.85
C MET A 65 6.66 -1.38 -6.72
N LEU A 66 5.61 -0.69 -6.28
CA LEU A 66 4.61 -1.20 -5.36
C LEU A 66 3.29 -1.28 -6.11
N ARG A 67 2.51 -2.33 -5.89
CA ARG A 67 1.16 -2.46 -6.46
C ARG A 67 0.16 -2.10 -5.38
N SER A 68 -0.83 -1.27 -5.71
CA SER A 68 -1.93 -1.03 -4.78
C SER A 68 -3.18 -1.78 -5.18
N GLY A 69 -4.05 -1.98 -4.20
CA GLY A 69 -5.40 -2.46 -4.41
C GLY A 69 -6.27 -2.09 -3.23
N TRP A 70 -7.53 -2.47 -3.35
CA TRP A 70 -8.50 -2.42 -2.27
C TRP A 70 -9.33 -3.69 -2.28
N ASP A 71 -9.61 -4.28 -1.14
CA ASP A 71 -10.60 -5.34 -1.00
C ASP A 71 -11.40 -5.20 0.29
N ASN A 72 -12.51 -5.95 0.37
CA ASN A 72 -13.46 -5.87 1.47
C ASN A 72 -12.91 -6.35 2.83
N TRP A 73 -11.75 -7.01 2.87
CA TRP A 73 -11.17 -7.60 4.07
C TRP A 73 -9.99 -6.77 4.59
N SER A 74 -9.06 -6.42 3.71
CA SER A 74 -7.80 -5.73 4.01
C SER A 74 -7.88 -4.21 3.84
N GLY A 75 -8.99 -3.70 3.30
CA GLY A 75 -9.10 -2.30 2.92
C GLY A 75 -8.13 -1.98 1.79
N TYR A 76 -7.56 -0.77 1.79
CA TYR A 76 -6.48 -0.44 0.87
C TYR A 76 -5.21 -1.20 1.24
N TYR A 77 -4.44 -1.66 0.26
CA TYR A 77 -3.18 -2.36 0.51
C TYR A 77 -2.11 -1.99 -0.52
N LEU A 78 -0.85 -2.22 -0.13
CA LEU A 78 0.33 -2.13 -0.99
C LEU A 78 1.11 -3.44 -0.98
N MET A 79 1.45 -3.97 -2.14
CA MET A 79 2.27 -5.18 -2.30
C MET A 79 3.60 -4.87 -2.97
N ALA A 80 4.65 -5.50 -2.48
CA ALA A 80 5.96 -5.54 -3.13
C ALA A 80 6.11 -6.82 -3.96
N ASP A 81 6.95 -6.76 -5.00
CA ASP A 81 7.38 -7.91 -5.81
C ASP A 81 8.90 -8.07 -5.85
N SER A 82 9.60 -7.41 -4.94
CA SER A 82 11.05 -7.44 -4.83
C SER A 82 11.52 -7.16 -3.41
N SER A 83 12.73 -7.60 -3.06
CA SER A 83 13.33 -7.34 -1.75
C SER A 83 13.54 -5.85 -1.46
N ALA A 84 13.76 -5.03 -2.50
CA ALA A 84 13.82 -3.59 -2.36
C ALA A 84 12.44 -2.98 -2.06
N GLY A 85 11.38 -3.54 -2.65
CA GLY A 85 10.00 -3.22 -2.29
C GLY A 85 9.65 -3.63 -0.86
N ASP A 86 10.12 -4.81 -0.42
CA ASP A 86 9.92 -5.27 0.96
C ASP A 86 10.53 -4.30 1.97
N ALA A 87 11.76 -3.84 1.72
CA ALA A 87 12.41 -2.84 2.55
C ALA A 87 11.62 -1.52 2.58
N LEU A 88 11.13 -1.07 1.44
CA LEU A 88 10.29 0.14 1.36
C LEU A 88 8.98 -0.04 2.14
N LEU A 89 8.29 -1.17 2.02
CA LEU A 89 7.06 -1.44 2.78
C LEU A 89 7.31 -1.47 4.29
N GLN A 90 8.45 -2.01 4.73
CA GLN A 90 8.84 -2.01 6.14
C GLN A 90 9.09 -0.59 6.68
N GLU A 91 9.71 0.28 5.87
CA GLU A 91 9.88 1.70 6.20
C GLU A 91 8.52 2.43 6.29
N LEU A 92 7.65 2.22 5.29
CA LEU A 92 6.32 2.85 5.26
C LEU A 92 5.46 2.40 6.44
N TYR A 93 5.48 1.12 6.77
CA TYR A 93 4.82 0.58 7.95
C TYR A 93 5.32 1.24 9.23
N THR A 94 6.64 1.35 9.40
CA THR A 94 7.23 2.02 10.56
C THR A 94 6.81 3.49 10.64
N TRP A 95 6.77 4.19 9.50
CA TRP A 95 6.30 5.57 9.43
C TRP A 95 4.80 5.70 9.78
N LEU A 96 3.95 4.79 9.30
CA LEU A 96 2.53 4.77 9.61
C LEU A 96 2.25 4.60 11.12
N LEU A 97 3.03 3.77 11.82
CA LEU A 97 2.91 3.61 13.28
C LEU A 97 3.23 4.89 14.07
N THR A 98 3.84 5.90 13.43
CA THR A 98 4.10 7.22 14.04
C THR A 98 3.04 8.27 13.72
N GLN A 99 2.10 7.96 12.82
CA GLN A 99 1.02 8.88 12.46
C GLN A 99 -0.09 8.85 13.52
N PRO A 100 -0.69 10.00 13.86
CA PRO A 100 -1.87 10.03 14.72
C PRO A 100 -3.07 9.41 13.99
N VAL A 101 -3.77 8.50 14.68
CA VAL A 101 -5.00 7.84 14.20
C VAL A 101 -6.22 8.66 14.55
#